data_AF-A0A397V8D1-F1
#
_entry.id   AF-A0A397V8D1-F1
#
_cell.length_a   1.000
_cell.length_b   1.000
_cell.length_c   1.000
_cell.angle_alpha   90.00
_cell.angle_beta   90.00
_cell.angle_gamma   90.00
#
_symmetry.space_group_name_H-M   'P 1'
#
loop_
_entity.id
_entity.type
_entity.pdbx_description
1 polymer ?
#
loop_
_entity_poly.entity_id
_entity_poly.type
_entity_poly.pdbx_seq_one_letter_code
_entity_poly.pdbx_strand_id
1 'polypeptide(L)'
;METLIDALCNNTALNSLDLSYNFLRFGGANAIAKILFENTGLTSLDHSCNEFDSVEGILIVKVLYKNSTLISLNLDSNYLDSEGGKVILESICMNTL
;
A
#
# COMPACT_ATOMS: atom_id res chain seq x y z
N MET A 1 12.76 -12.12 -3.69
CA MET A 1 11.64 -11.21 -3.42
C MET A 1 11.66 -10.77 -1.96
N GLU A 2 11.80 -11.71 -1.01
CA GLU A 2 11.99 -11.42 0.42
C GLU A 2 13.12 -10.40 0.69
N THR A 3 14.28 -10.57 0.05
CA THR A 3 15.41 -9.63 0.15
C THR A 3 15.12 -8.21 -0.33
N LEU A 4 14.25 -8.03 -1.32
CA LEU A 4 13.85 -6.70 -1.80
C LEU A 4 12.90 -6.03 -0.80
N ILE A 5 11.93 -6.80 -0.29
CA ILE A 5 10.97 -6.31 0.71
C ILE A 5 11.73 -5.86 1.96
N ASP A 6 12.65 -6.67 2.48
CA ASP A 6 13.42 -6.33 3.67
C ASP A 6 14.31 -5.10 3.42
N ALA A 7 14.90 -4.96 2.23
CA ALA A 7 15.65 -3.77 1.86
C ALA A 7 14.75 -2.53 1.84
N LEU A 8 13.54 -2.62 1.29
CA LEU A 8 12.58 -1.52 1.26
C LEU A 8 12.06 -1.18 2.65
N CYS A 9 11.75 -2.16 3.51
CA CYS A 9 11.31 -1.92 4.89
C CYS A 9 12.32 -1.08 5.69
N ASN A 10 13.61 -1.33 5.50
CA ASN A 10 14.68 -0.65 6.24
C ASN A 10 15.22 0.62 5.53
N ASN A 11 14.74 0.94 4.33
CA ASN A 11 15.23 2.08 3.57
C ASN A 11 14.54 3.38 4.02
N THR A 12 15.30 4.28 4.64
CA THR A 12 14.82 5.60 5.08
C THR A 12 15.22 6.74 4.13
N ALA A 13 16.02 6.46 3.10
CA ALA A 13 16.46 7.47 2.13
C ALA A 13 15.51 7.59 0.93
N LEU A 14 14.79 6.52 0.60
CA LEU A 14 13.84 6.49 -0.50
C LEU A 14 12.51 7.12 -0.08
N ASN A 15 12.18 8.26 -0.69
CA ASN A 15 10.95 8.99 -0.37
C ASN A 15 9.78 8.63 -1.27
N SER A 16 10.04 8.10 -2.48
CA SER A 16 9.02 7.77 -3.47
C SER A 16 9.34 6.43 -4.13
N LEU A 17 8.33 5.58 -4.26
CA LEU A 17 8.41 4.27 -4.86
C LEU A 17 7.25 4.09 -5.85
N ASP A 18 7.59 3.72 -7.08
CA ASP A 18 6.64 3.38 -8.12
C ASP A 18 6.72 1.87 -8.41
N LEU A 19 5.62 1.18 -8.14
CA LEU A 19 5.38 -0.23 -8.42
C LEU A 19 4.20 -0.40 -9.40
N SER A 20 3.79 0.65 -10.09
CA SER A 20 2.66 0.57 -11.02
C SER A 20 2.92 -0.42 -12.16
N TYR A 21 1.87 -1.06 -12.68
CA TYR A 21 1.96 -2.00 -13.81
C TYR A 21 2.83 -3.26 -13.57
N ASN A 22 2.79 -3.87 -12.39
CA ASN A 22 3.64 -5.02 -12.03
C ASN A 22 2.92 -6.35 -11.74
N PHE A 23 1.62 -6.48 -12.02
CA PHE A 23 0.83 -7.71 -11.78
C PHE A 23 1.04 -8.30 -10.36
N LEU A 24 1.18 -7.42 -9.38
CA LEU A 24 1.58 -7.81 -8.03
C LEU A 24 0.59 -8.75 -7.34
N ARG A 25 -0.73 -8.57 -7.58
CA ARG A 25 -1.81 -9.42 -7.05
C ARG A 25 -1.69 -9.62 -5.53
N PHE A 26 -2.30 -10.67 -4.99
CA PHE A 26 -2.27 -10.97 -3.56
C PHE A 26 -0.86 -11.00 -2.93
N GLY A 27 0.13 -11.59 -3.62
CA GLY A 27 1.49 -11.68 -3.10
C GLY A 27 2.15 -10.32 -2.91
N GLY A 28 2.02 -9.44 -3.90
CA GLY A 28 2.56 -8.09 -3.80
C GLY A 28 1.74 -7.16 -2.91
N ALA A 29 0.43 -7.37 -2.74
CA ALA A 29 -0.36 -6.66 -1.74
C ALA A 29 0.14 -6.92 -0.31
N ASN A 30 0.48 -8.17 0.02
CA ASN A 30 1.12 -8.51 1.30
C ASN A 30 2.49 -7.84 1.46
N ALA A 31 3.29 -7.83 0.38
CA ALA A 31 4.59 -7.16 0.38
C ALA A 31 4.45 -5.66 0.63
N ILE A 32 3.53 -5.00 -0.06
CA ILE A 32 3.21 -3.58 0.13
C ILE A 32 2.74 -3.32 1.55
N ALA A 33 1.84 -4.14 2.09
CA ALA A 33 1.35 -3.99 3.46
C ALA A 33 2.49 -4.10 4.48
N LYS A 34 3.42 -5.04 4.30
CA LYS A 34 4.63 -5.15 5.15
C LYS A 34 5.52 -3.91 5.03
N ILE A 35 5.79 -3.44 3.81
CA ILE A 35 6.59 -2.23 3.57
C ILE A 35 5.95 -1.03 4.25
N LEU A 36 4.64 -0.82 4.09
CA LEU A 36 3.93 0.30 4.72
C LEU A 36 3.90 0.18 6.25
N PHE A 37 3.87 -1.04 6.80
CA PHE A 37 3.88 -1.22 8.25
C PHE A 37 5.25 -0.92 8.88
N GLU A 38 6.35 -1.24 8.20
CA GLU A 38 7.71 -1.16 8.76
C GLU A 38 8.50 0.08 8.30
N ASN A 39 8.26 0.57 7.08
CA ASN A 39 9.03 1.65 6.49
C ASN A 39 8.67 3.02 7.11
N THR A 40 9.71 3.79 7.42
CA THR A 40 9.62 5.12 8.05
C THR A 40 10.29 6.24 7.24
N GLY A 41 10.54 6.02 5.94
CA GLY A 41 11.09 7.04 5.03
C GLY A 41 10.21 7.34 3.82
N LEU A 42 9.38 6.40 3.40
CA LEU A 42 8.56 6.51 2.22
C LEU A 42 7.42 7.50 2.49
N THR A 43 7.29 8.47 1.58
CA THR A 43 6.26 9.51 1.60
C THR A 43 5.26 9.34 0.46
N SER A 44 5.63 8.64 -0.61
CA SER A 44 4.77 8.39 -1.76
C SER A 44 4.93 6.96 -2.25
N LEU A 45 3.81 6.28 -2.45
CA LEU A 45 3.76 4.96 -3.05
C LEU A 45 2.73 4.94 -4.20
N ASP A 46 3.20 4.63 -5.40
CA ASP A 46 2.32 4.26 -6.51
C ASP A 46 2.31 2.74 -6.67
N HIS A 47 1.13 2.13 -6.58
CA HIS A 47 0.94 0.71 -6.88
C HIS A 47 -0.29 0.51 -7.78
N SER A 48 -0.63 1.51 -8.58
CA SER A 48 -1.72 1.43 -9.56
C SER A 48 -1.49 0.30 -10.57
N CYS A 49 -2.56 -0.15 -11.23
CA CYS A 49 -2.46 -1.16 -12.30
C CYS A 49 -1.81 -2.48 -11.85
N ASN A 50 -2.18 -3.03 -10.69
CA ASN A 50 -1.56 -4.23 -10.11
C ASN A 50 -2.51 -5.41 -9.87
N GLU A 51 -3.73 -5.32 -10.41
CA GLU A 51 -4.76 -6.35 -10.31
C GLU A 51 -5.19 -6.63 -8.86
N PHE A 52 -5.15 -5.62 -8.00
CA PHE A 52 -5.69 -5.73 -6.64
C PHE A 52 -7.21 -5.66 -6.68
N ASP A 53 -7.89 -6.63 -6.07
CA ASP A 53 -9.31 -6.52 -5.79
C ASP A 53 -9.55 -5.84 -4.43
N SER A 54 -10.82 -5.71 -4.05
CA SER A 54 -11.22 -5.07 -2.79
C SER A 54 -10.56 -5.68 -1.55
N VAL A 55 -10.27 -6.98 -1.54
CA VAL A 55 -9.58 -7.66 -0.42
C VAL A 55 -8.14 -7.17 -0.29
N GLU A 56 -7.39 -7.13 -1.39
CA GLU A 56 -6.01 -6.62 -1.38
C GLU A 56 -5.96 -5.12 -1.08
N GLY A 57 -6.87 -4.33 -1.65
CA GLY A 57 -6.97 -2.89 -1.37
C GLY A 57 -7.20 -2.61 0.12
N ILE A 58 -8.11 -3.35 0.75
CA ILE A 58 -8.38 -3.26 2.19
C ILE A 58 -7.15 -3.66 3.02
N LEU A 59 -6.43 -4.72 2.62
CA LEU A 59 -5.20 -5.15 3.30
C LEU A 59 -4.15 -4.04 3.31
N ILE A 60 -3.93 -3.39 2.16
CA ILE A 60 -2.94 -2.32 1.99
C ILE A 60 -3.29 -1.11 2.87
N VAL A 61 -4.56 -0.69 2.93
CA VAL A 61 -4.92 0.50 3.73
C VAL A 61 -5.05 0.24 5.22
N LYS A 62 -5.29 -1.02 5.63
CA LYS A 62 -5.42 -1.41 7.04
C LYS A 62 -4.14 -1.24 7.84
N VAL A 63 -2.97 -1.25 7.21
CA VAL A 63 -1.68 -1.05 7.90
C VAL A 63 -1.31 0.43 8.06
N LEU A 64 -2.05 1.34 7.40
CA LEU A 64 -1.73 2.77 7.42
C LEU A 64 -1.86 3.40 8.81
N TYR A 65 -2.64 2.85 9.76
CA TYR A 65 -2.67 3.33 11.15
C TYR A 65 -1.30 3.37 11.84
N LYS A 66 -0.33 2.57 11.35
CA LYS A 66 1.04 2.54 11.87
C LYS A 66 2.01 3.37 11.05
N ASN A 67 1.67 3.67 9.80
CA ASN A 67 2.55 4.47 8.96
C ASN A 67 2.31 5.96 9.23
N SER A 68 3.35 6.66 9.67
CA SER A 68 3.29 8.10 9.98
C SER A 68 3.98 8.99 8.95
N THR A 69 4.55 8.40 7.90
CA THR A 69 5.40 9.11 6.92
C THR A 69 4.79 9.18 5.53
N LEU A 70 3.92 8.23 5.19
CA LEU A 70 3.26 8.18 3.90
C LEU A 70 2.23 9.31 3.78
N ILE A 71 2.38 10.11 2.73
CA ILE A 71 1.53 11.26 2.39
C ILE A 71 0.66 10.95 1.17
N SER A 72 1.18 10.14 0.24
CA SER A 72 0.52 9.80 -1.02
C SER A 72 0.49 8.29 -1.26
N LEU A 73 -0.70 7.76 -1.56
CA LEU A 73 -0.94 6.36 -1.91
C LEU A 73 -1.83 6.30 -3.16
N ASN A 74 -1.33 5.73 -4.26
CA ASN A 74 -2.11 5.56 -5.48
C ASN A 74 -2.67 4.13 -5.61
N LEU A 75 -4.00 4.01 -5.53
CA LEU A 75 -4.77 2.78 -5.68
C LEU A 75 -5.43 2.64 -7.08
N ASP A 76 -5.20 3.61 -7.98
CA ASP A 76 -5.91 3.71 -9.25
C ASP A 76 -5.74 2.49 -10.15
N SER A 77 -6.69 2.29 -11.08
CA SER A 77 -6.61 1.27 -12.13
C SER A 77 -6.38 -0.15 -11.58
N ASN A 78 -6.90 -0.42 -10.39
CA ASN A 78 -7.06 -1.75 -9.80
C ASN A 78 -8.52 -2.22 -9.92
N TYR A 79 -8.83 -3.43 -9.45
CA TYR A 79 -10.16 -4.04 -9.53
C TYR A 79 -10.99 -3.80 -8.25
N LEU A 80 -10.89 -2.60 -7.68
CA LEU A 80 -11.66 -2.20 -6.50
C LEU A 80 -13.13 -1.98 -6.90
N ASP A 81 -14.03 -2.77 -6.31
CA ASP A 81 -15.46 -2.56 -6.49
C ASP A 81 -16.00 -1.44 -5.59
N SER A 82 -17.24 -1.01 -5.83
CA SER A 82 -17.84 0.11 -5.07
C SER A 82 -17.95 -0.17 -3.58
N GLU A 83 -18.06 -1.45 -3.18
CA GLU A 83 -18.18 -1.81 -1.77
C GLU A 83 -16.81 -1.79 -1.09
N GLY A 84 -15.78 -2.36 -1.73
CA GLY A 84 -14.40 -2.25 -1.29
C GLY A 84 -13.94 -0.82 -1.16
N GLY A 85 -14.31 0.05 -2.11
CA GLY A 85 -14.05 1.49 -2.03
C GLY A 85 -14.63 2.15 -0.77
N LYS A 86 -15.86 1.80 -0.36
CA LYS A 86 -16.45 2.31 0.89
C LYS A 86 -15.68 1.82 2.12
N VAL A 87 -15.35 0.53 2.17
CA VAL A 87 -14.62 -0.05 3.32
C VAL A 87 -13.21 0.53 3.42
N ILE A 88 -12.56 0.81 2.29
CA ILE A 88 -11.28 1.50 2.23
C ILE A 88 -11.40 2.91 2.81
N LEU A 89 -12.42 3.68 2.39
CA LEU A 89 -12.67 5.02 2.93
C LEU A 89 -12.90 5.00 4.44
N GLU A 90 -13.74 4.08 4.93
CA GLU A 90 -13.99 3.89 6.36
C GLU A 90 -12.68 3.54 7.12
N SER A 91 -11.87 2.64 6.56
CA SER A 91 -10.58 2.24 7.15
C SER A 91 -9.63 3.43 7.27
N ILE A 92 -9.56 4.28 6.24
CA ILE A 92 -8.72 5.49 6.24
C ILE A 92 -9.25 6.52 7.26
N CYS A 93 -10.57 6.74 7.35
CA CYS A 93 -11.16 7.64 8.34
C CYS A 93 -10.85 7.20 9.78
N MET A 94 -10.86 5.89 10.06
CA MET A 94 -10.49 5.35 11.37
C MET A 94 -8.99 5.49 11.67
N ASN A 95 -8.14 5.57 10.65
CA ASN A 95 -6.69 5.81 10.81
C ASN A 95 -6.35 7.27 11.15
N THR A 96 -7.30 8.21 11.04
CA THR A 96 -7.06 9.65 11.29
C THR A 96 -7.49 10.10 12.70
N LEU A 97 -7.96 9.18 13.54
CA LEU A 97 -8.39 9.38 14.94
C LEU A 97 -7.34 8.82 15.91
#